data_AF-A0A8B9S5B0-F1
#
_entry.id   AF-A0A8B9S5B0-F1
#
_cell.length_a   1.000
_cell.length_b   1.000
_cell.length_c   1.000
_cell.angle_alpha   90.00
_cell.angle_beta   90.00
_cell.angle_gamma   90.00
#
_symmetry.space_group_name_H-M   'P 1'
#
loop_
_entity.id
_entity.type
_entity.pdbx_description
1 polymer ?
#
loop_
_entity_poly.entity_id
_entity_poly.type
_entity_poly.pdbx_seq_one_letter_code
_entity_poly.pdbx_strand_id
1 'polypeptide(L)'
;MADSELFGAQSPAPAANDNGALDGAEEDPAAAFLAQQENEIAGIENDEGYSILEDGEVPDSLQGHDYLEADVEGVVNGDVYKESNGPTDCYAAISQVDRLQSEPESIRKWREEQKERLEQLDANSRKQEAEWKEKAIKELEEWYARQDEKLQKTKASNRAAEEAFVNDAEDIFPGTEWERVAQLCDFNPKSSKQAKDVSRMRSVLISLKQAPLVR
;
A
#
# COMPACT_ATOMS: atom_id res chain seq x y z
N MET A 1 51.98 -21.27 52.46
CA MET A 1 50.99 -21.58 51.42
C MET A 1 51.65 -21.29 50.08
N ALA A 2 52.03 -22.36 49.39
CA ALA A 2 52.32 -22.38 47.95
C ALA A 2 50.96 -22.28 47.20
N ASP A 3 50.79 -22.05 45.90
CA ASP A 3 51.64 -21.91 44.71
C ASP A 3 50.72 -21.40 43.56
N SER A 4 51.32 -21.13 42.40
CA SER A 4 50.71 -21.27 41.04
C SER A 4 49.85 -20.14 40.45
N GLU A 5 50.55 -19.28 39.70
CA GLU A 5 50.41 -19.07 38.25
C GLU A 5 49.07 -19.43 37.55
N LEU A 6 48.51 -18.46 36.81
CA LEU A 6 47.87 -18.73 35.51
C LEU A 6 47.90 -17.49 34.59
N PHE A 7 48.97 -17.42 33.80
CA PHE A 7 49.04 -17.18 32.35
C PHE A 7 47.89 -16.48 31.58
N GLY A 8 48.28 -15.60 30.64
CA GLY A 8 47.55 -15.40 29.37
C GLY A 8 47.13 -13.95 29.09
N ALA A 9 48.03 -13.09 28.63
CA ALA A 9 48.23 -12.79 27.21
C ALA A 9 47.16 -11.84 26.61
N GLN A 10 47.54 -10.56 26.64
CA GLN A 10 47.42 -9.57 25.57
C GLN A 10 46.85 -10.09 24.23
N SER A 11 45.80 -9.42 23.76
CA SER A 11 45.16 -9.61 22.47
C SER A 11 46.15 -9.70 21.31
N PRO A 12 46.13 -10.78 20.52
CA PRO A 12 46.50 -10.73 19.12
C PRO A 12 45.23 -10.67 18.27
N ALA A 13 45.15 -9.67 17.39
CA ALA A 13 44.34 -9.82 16.18
C ALA A 13 44.98 -10.93 15.32
N PRO A 14 44.19 -11.87 14.80
CA PRO A 14 44.35 -12.16 13.37
C PRO A 14 43.03 -12.49 12.64
N ALA A 15 43.01 -12.06 11.38
CA ALA A 15 42.34 -12.67 10.23
C ALA A 15 40.82 -12.95 10.35
N ALA A 16 40.01 -11.97 9.94
CA ALA A 16 38.75 -12.30 9.29
C ALA A 16 39.07 -12.84 7.90
N ASN A 17 38.76 -14.11 7.69
CA ASN A 17 38.82 -14.79 6.40
C ASN A 17 38.12 -13.94 5.32
N ASP A 18 38.92 -13.48 4.39
CA ASP A 18 38.52 -13.12 3.04
C ASP A 18 37.98 -14.38 2.36
N ASN A 19 36.67 -14.40 2.15
CA ASN A 19 36.00 -15.27 1.19
C ASN A 19 34.60 -14.72 0.98
N GLY A 20 34.49 -13.78 0.05
CA GLY A 20 33.23 -13.09 -0.20
C GLY A 20 33.15 -12.51 -1.60
N ALA A 21 32.80 -13.40 -2.53
CA ALA A 21 32.16 -13.11 -3.81
C ALA A 21 32.99 -12.30 -4.83
N LEU A 22 33.44 -13.04 -5.85
CA LEU A 22 33.87 -12.54 -7.14
C LEU A 22 32.86 -11.50 -7.66
N ASP A 23 33.37 -10.28 -7.75
CA ASP A 23 32.94 -9.21 -8.64
C ASP A 23 32.73 -9.78 -10.05
N GLY A 24 31.47 -9.79 -10.48
CA GLY A 24 31.01 -10.51 -11.65
C GLY A 24 29.51 -10.34 -11.82
N ALA A 25 29.04 -9.10 -11.73
CA ALA A 25 27.78 -8.72 -12.35
C ALA A 25 27.94 -8.89 -13.86
N GLU A 26 27.70 -10.10 -14.38
CA GLU A 26 27.16 -10.22 -15.72
C GLU A 26 25.79 -9.54 -15.67
N GLU A 27 25.79 -8.23 -15.89
CA GLU A 27 24.56 -7.49 -16.18
C GLU A 27 23.94 -8.13 -17.41
N ASP A 28 22.87 -8.89 -17.19
CA ASP A 28 22.04 -9.42 -18.25
C ASP A 28 21.66 -8.25 -19.17
N PRO A 29 22.02 -8.27 -20.46
CA PRO A 29 21.68 -7.20 -21.38
C PRO A 29 20.16 -6.93 -21.44
N ALA A 30 19.33 -7.90 -21.09
CA ALA A 30 17.89 -7.71 -20.94
C ALA A 30 17.51 -6.93 -19.67
N ALA A 31 18.23 -7.12 -18.56
CA ALA A 31 18.03 -6.36 -17.32
C ALA A 31 18.44 -4.89 -17.49
N ALA A 32 19.55 -4.63 -18.19
CA ALA A 32 19.98 -3.28 -18.53
C ALA A 32 18.95 -2.56 -19.43
N PHE A 33 18.35 -3.26 -20.39
CA PHE A 33 17.30 -2.71 -21.26
C PHE A 33 15.99 -2.39 -20.51
N LEU A 34 15.56 -3.26 -19.58
CA LEU A 34 14.38 -3.00 -18.76
C LEU A 34 14.59 -1.84 -17.79
N ALA A 35 15.76 -1.74 -17.16
CA ALA A 35 16.11 -0.60 -16.31
C ALA A 35 16.19 0.72 -17.11
N GLN A 36 16.69 0.65 -18.34
CA GLN A 36 16.70 1.80 -19.25
C GLN A 36 15.28 2.24 -19.64
N GLN A 37 14.37 1.29 -19.93
CA GLN A 37 12.96 1.60 -20.20
C GLN A 37 12.23 2.15 -18.98
N GLU A 38 12.47 1.63 -17.78
CA GLU A 38 11.86 2.18 -16.55
C GLU A 38 12.27 3.64 -16.33
N ASN A 39 13.53 3.98 -16.59
CA ASN A 39 14.02 5.36 -16.45
C ASN A 39 13.47 6.29 -17.56
N GLU A 40 13.24 5.76 -18.75
CA GLU A 40 12.59 6.49 -19.86
C GLU A 40 11.10 6.77 -19.55
N ILE A 41 10.38 5.79 -18.97
CA ILE A 41 8.98 5.94 -18.54
C ILE A 41 8.83 6.88 -17.34
N ALA A 42 9.75 6.83 -16.38
CA ALA A 42 9.75 7.74 -15.23
C ALA A 42 9.96 9.22 -15.63
N GLY A 43 10.55 9.48 -16.80
CA GLY A 43 10.66 10.83 -17.37
C GLY A 43 9.34 11.37 -17.94
N ILE A 44 8.38 10.51 -18.27
CA ILE A 44 7.09 10.87 -18.88
C ILE A 44 6.02 11.13 -17.80
N GLU A 45 6.14 10.53 -16.61
CA GLU A 45 5.20 10.73 -15.49
C GLU A 45 5.33 12.11 -14.83
N ASN A 46 6.48 12.78 -15.00
CA ASN A 46 6.75 14.12 -14.44
C ASN A 46 6.53 15.26 -15.43
N ASP A 47 6.12 14.98 -16.67
CA ASP A 47 5.79 16.03 -17.64
C ASP A 47 4.29 16.33 -17.52
N GLU A 48 3.97 17.48 -16.92
CA GLU A 48 2.61 18.02 -16.67
C GLU A 48 1.80 18.33 -17.96
N GLY A 49 2.07 17.63 -19.06
CA GLY A 49 1.50 17.87 -20.40
C GLY A 49 0.34 16.96 -20.79
N TYR A 50 0.06 15.87 -20.07
CA TYR A 50 -1.08 14.98 -20.33
C TYR A 50 -2.17 15.13 -19.28
N SER A 51 -2.58 16.37 -19.03
CA SER A 51 -3.99 16.61 -18.67
C SER A 51 -4.81 16.31 -19.92
N ILE A 52 -5.32 15.09 -20.05
CA ILE A 52 -6.36 14.81 -21.03
C ILE A 52 -7.57 15.66 -20.63
N LEU A 53 -7.70 16.77 -21.35
CA LEU A 53 -8.75 17.74 -21.19
C LEU A 53 -10.10 17.08 -21.46
N GLU A 54 -11.08 17.62 -20.77
CA GLU A 54 -12.48 17.26 -20.58
C GLU A 54 -13.35 17.15 -21.86
N ASP A 55 -12.78 16.97 -23.05
CA ASP A 55 -13.53 16.81 -24.30
C ASP A 55 -12.83 15.76 -25.19
N GLY A 56 -13.47 14.61 -25.37
CA GLY A 56 -12.88 13.42 -26.00
C GLY A 56 -12.66 13.53 -27.51
N GLU A 57 -11.60 14.22 -27.94
CA GLU A 57 -11.09 14.18 -29.31
C GLU A 57 -9.82 13.34 -29.44
N VAL A 58 -9.82 12.42 -30.41
CA VAL A 58 -8.68 11.58 -30.77
C VAL A 58 -7.85 12.25 -31.89
N PRO A 59 -6.51 12.14 -31.86
CA PRO A 59 -5.65 12.75 -32.87
C PRO A 59 -5.74 12.04 -34.23
N ASP A 60 -5.63 12.85 -35.29
CA ASP A 60 -5.79 12.54 -36.73
C ASP A 60 -4.85 11.43 -37.28
N SER A 61 -3.89 10.94 -36.48
CA SER A 61 -2.94 9.89 -36.89
C SER A 61 -3.51 8.47 -36.89
N LEU A 62 -4.75 8.25 -36.44
CA LEU A 62 -5.39 6.92 -36.42
C LEU A 62 -6.43 6.69 -37.52
N GLN A 63 -6.60 7.62 -38.46
CA GLN A 63 -7.59 7.51 -39.53
C GLN A 63 -7.00 6.96 -40.84
N GLY A 64 -6.80 5.64 -40.89
CA GLY A 64 -6.92 4.82 -42.10
C GLY A 64 -5.74 4.78 -43.09
N HIS A 65 -5.21 3.57 -43.30
CA HIS A 65 -4.93 3.10 -44.66
C HIS A 65 -5.14 1.59 -44.78
N ASP A 66 -6.20 1.24 -45.50
CA ASP A 66 -6.51 -0.08 -46.07
C ASP A 66 -5.46 -0.43 -47.12
N TYR A 67 -4.75 -1.55 -46.97
CA TYR A 67 -4.12 -2.28 -48.08
C TYR A 67 -3.95 -3.74 -47.67
N LEU A 68 -4.96 -4.54 -48.02
CA LEU A 68 -4.74 -5.92 -48.42
C LEU A 68 -3.86 -5.96 -49.68
N GLU A 69 -3.07 -7.04 -49.79
CA GLU A 69 -2.57 -7.67 -51.03
C GLU A 69 -1.05 -7.58 -51.31
N ALA A 70 -0.47 -8.77 -51.56
CA ALA A 70 0.87 -9.10 -52.05
C ALA A 70 2.05 -8.76 -51.10
N ASP A 71 3.02 -9.61 -50.79
CA ASP A 71 3.57 -10.75 -51.54
C ASP A 71 4.38 -11.58 -50.51
N VAL A 72 3.94 -12.79 -50.13
CA VAL A 72 4.81 -13.73 -49.40
C VAL A 72 5.37 -14.70 -50.41
N GLU A 73 6.41 -14.22 -51.09
CA GLU A 73 7.18 -14.98 -52.07
C GLU A 73 7.70 -16.26 -51.39
N GLY A 74 7.15 -17.40 -51.81
CA GLY A 74 7.48 -18.71 -51.30
C GLY A 74 8.95 -19.03 -51.59
N VAL A 75 9.79 -19.01 -50.56
CA VAL A 75 11.13 -19.59 -50.63
C VAL A 75 10.97 -21.11 -50.65
N VAL A 76 10.90 -21.66 -51.87
CA VAL A 76 11.04 -23.09 -52.12
C VAL A 76 12.52 -23.44 -52.01
N ASN A 77 12.99 -23.76 -50.81
CA ASN A 77 14.32 -24.35 -50.67
C ASN A 77 14.19 -25.86 -50.90
N GLY A 78 14.34 -26.24 -52.16
CA GLY A 78 14.33 -27.61 -52.61
C GLY A 78 15.64 -28.30 -52.25
N ASP A 79 15.58 -29.23 -51.30
CA ASP A 79 16.53 -30.33 -51.23
C ASP A 79 15.92 -31.54 -51.94
N VAL A 80 16.36 -31.75 -53.18
CA VAL A 80 16.09 -32.98 -53.94
C VAL A 80 16.92 -34.10 -53.31
N TYR A 81 16.31 -34.85 -52.41
CA TYR A 81 16.90 -36.07 -51.88
C TYR A 81 17.01 -37.10 -53.01
N LYS A 82 18.25 -37.47 -53.33
CA LYS A 82 18.58 -38.49 -54.32
C LYS A 82 18.21 -39.86 -53.73
N GLU A 83 17.00 -40.34 -54.00
CA GLU A 83 16.55 -41.69 -53.63
C GLU A 83 17.39 -42.74 -54.35
N SER A 84 18.24 -43.41 -53.60
CA SER A 84 18.86 -44.67 -53.97
C SER A 84 17.82 -45.78 -53.83
N ASN A 85 17.29 -46.27 -54.95
CA ASN A 85 16.41 -47.46 -55.04
C ASN A 85 17.14 -48.74 -54.59
N GLY A 86 17.16 -49.00 -53.28
CA GLY A 86 17.37 -50.33 -52.68
C GLY A 86 16.07 -50.79 -51.98
N PRO A 87 15.93 -52.07 -51.56
CA PRO A 87 14.70 -52.56 -50.94
C PRO A 87 14.30 -51.67 -49.76
N THR A 88 13.30 -50.83 -49.96
CA THR A 88 12.78 -49.91 -48.95
C THR A 88 12.19 -50.74 -47.83
N ASP A 89 12.88 -50.74 -46.69
CA ASP A 89 12.32 -51.19 -45.43
C ASP A 89 11.18 -50.23 -45.05
N CYS A 90 9.96 -50.58 -45.47
CA CYS A 90 8.76 -49.79 -45.22
C CYS A 90 8.58 -49.52 -43.72
N TYR A 91 9.03 -50.44 -42.86
CA TYR A 91 8.97 -50.27 -41.41
C TYR A 91 9.98 -49.21 -40.91
N ALA A 92 11.21 -49.20 -41.45
CA ALA A 92 12.18 -48.15 -41.17
C ALA A 92 11.68 -46.77 -41.65
N ALA A 93 11.08 -46.68 -42.84
CA ALA A 93 10.51 -45.45 -43.36
C ALA A 93 9.35 -44.93 -42.48
N ILE A 94 8.43 -45.81 -42.07
CA ILE A 94 7.32 -45.46 -41.16
C ILE A 94 7.87 -45.01 -39.80
N SER A 95 8.87 -45.71 -39.24
CA SER A 95 9.47 -45.35 -37.95
C SER A 95 10.22 -44.01 -37.97
N GLN A 96 10.82 -43.64 -39.12
CA GLN A 96 11.47 -42.35 -39.29
C GLN A 96 10.43 -41.22 -39.40
N VAL A 97 9.33 -41.46 -40.11
CA VAL A 97 8.20 -40.52 -40.17
C VAL A 97 7.57 -40.34 -38.78
N ASP A 98 7.35 -41.42 -38.02
CA ASP A 98 6.87 -41.35 -36.63
C ASP A 98 7.83 -40.58 -35.72
N ARG A 99 9.14 -40.82 -35.85
CA ARG A 99 10.16 -40.12 -35.07
C ARG A 99 10.29 -38.64 -35.43
N LEU A 100 9.95 -38.27 -36.66
CA LEU A 100 9.87 -36.88 -37.13
C LEU A 100 8.56 -36.20 -36.71
N GLN A 101 7.47 -36.95 -36.58
CA GLN A 101 6.16 -36.44 -36.09
C GLN A 101 6.07 -36.39 -34.56
N SER A 102 6.80 -37.26 -33.85
CA SER A 102 6.86 -37.23 -32.38
C SER A 102 7.66 -36.01 -31.92
N GLU A 103 7.01 -35.09 -31.20
CA GLU A 103 7.76 -34.05 -30.48
C GLU A 103 8.80 -34.73 -29.56
N PRO A 104 10.07 -34.28 -29.58
CA PRO A 104 11.08 -34.77 -28.65
C PRO A 104 10.60 -34.66 -27.20
N GLU A 105 10.79 -35.71 -26.40
CA GLU A 105 10.42 -35.74 -24.98
C GLU A 105 10.98 -34.56 -24.16
N SER A 106 12.12 -34.00 -24.58
CA SER A 106 12.69 -32.78 -23.98
C SER A 106 11.81 -31.54 -24.20
N ILE A 107 11.22 -31.38 -25.39
CA ILE A 107 10.31 -30.28 -25.72
C ILE A 107 8.98 -30.46 -24.98
N ARG A 108 8.49 -31.70 -24.86
CA ARG A 108 7.29 -32.01 -24.07
C ARG A 108 7.46 -31.60 -22.61
N LYS A 109 8.57 -32.04 -21.99
CA LYS A 109 8.91 -31.65 -20.60
C LYS A 109 9.06 -30.14 -20.45
N TRP A 110 9.73 -29.48 -21.39
CA TRP A 110 9.88 -28.03 -21.35
C TRP A 110 8.54 -27.30 -21.42
N ARG A 111 7.60 -27.73 -22.27
CA ARG A 111 6.25 -27.13 -22.32
C ARG A 111 5.46 -27.36 -21.04
N GLU A 112 5.59 -28.54 -20.45
CA GLU A 112 4.96 -28.87 -19.16
C GLU A 112 5.52 -27.97 -18.04
N GLU A 113 6.85 -27.84 -17.94
CA GLU A 113 7.51 -26.96 -16.97
C GLU A 113 7.17 -25.48 -17.17
N GLN A 114 7.11 -24.99 -18.41
CA GLN A 114 6.71 -23.61 -18.71
C GLN A 114 5.25 -23.36 -18.35
N LYS A 115 4.36 -24.31 -18.68
CA LYS A 115 2.95 -24.23 -18.34
C LYS A 115 2.76 -24.19 -16.82
N GLU A 116 3.46 -25.05 -16.08
CA GLU A 116 3.42 -25.08 -14.62
C GLU A 116 3.95 -23.77 -14.02
N ARG A 117 5.08 -23.26 -14.54
CA ARG A 117 5.64 -21.97 -14.09
C ARG A 117 4.66 -20.82 -14.30
N LEU A 118 3.99 -20.77 -15.45
CA LEU A 118 2.99 -19.75 -15.76
C LEU A 118 1.77 -19.88 -14.83
N GLU A 119 1.28 -21.09 -14.60
CA GLU A 119 0.16 -21.34 -13.69
C GLU A 119 0.51 -20.94 -12.24
N GLN A 120 1.75 -21.17 -11.80
CA GLN A 120 2.23 -20.71 -10.49
C GLN A 120 2.26 -19.17 -10.41
N LEU A 121 2.68 -18.49 -11.48
CA LEU A 121 2.70 -17.03 -11.53
C LEU A 121 1.27 -16.45 -11.48
N ASP A 122 0.35 -17.02 -12.26
CA ASP A 122 -1.07 -16.64 -12.26
C ASP A 122 -1.73 -16.91 -10.90
N ALA A 123 -1.38 -18.02 -10.24
CA ALA A 123 -1.87 -18.32 -8.90
C ALA A 123 -1.32 -17.35 -7.85
N ASN A 124 -0.05 -16.95 -7.96
CA ASN A 124 0.55 -15.98 -7.07
C ASN A 124 -0.08 -14.60 -7.26
N SER A 125 -0.25 -14.14 -8.50
CA SER A 125 -0.91 -12.88 -8.83
C SER A 125 -2.34 -12.82 -8.24
N ARG A 126 -3.14 -13.88 -8.45
CA ARG A 126 -4.50 -13.96 -7.88
C ARG A 126 -4.52 -13.94 -6.36
N LYS A 127 -3.53 -14.57 -5.70
CA LYS A 127 -3.41 -14.54 -4.24
C LYS A 127 -3.10 -13.14 -3.74
N GLN A 128 -2.11 -12.47 -4.33
CA GLN A 128 -1.76 -11.09 -3.93
C GLN A 128 -2.93 -10.13 -4.15
N GLU A 129 -3.65 -10.25 -5.27
CA GLU A 129 -4.83 -9.43 -5.52
C GLU A 129 -5.93 -9.68 -4.47
N ALA A 130 -6.17 -10.94 -4.11
CA ALA A 130 -7.14 -11.28 -3.07
C ALA A 130 -6.73 -10.75 -1.69
N GLU A 131 -5.46 -10.89 -1.32
CA GLU A 131 -4.90 -10.36 -0.06
C GLU A 131 -5.00 -8.83 0.00
N TRP A 132 -4.70 -8.12 -1.09
CA TRP A 132 -4.83 -6.67 -1.15
C TRP A 132 -6.28 -6.22 -1.08
N LYS A 133 -7.20 -6.92 -1.74
CA LYS A 133 -8.64 -6.66 -1.62
C LYS A 133 -9.13 -6.88 -0.20
N GLU A 134 -8.77 -7.98 0.44
CA GLU A 134 -9.14 -8.27 1.82
C GLU A 134 -8.59 -7.20 2.78
N LYS A 135 -7.32 -6.81 2.60
CA LYS A 135 -6.70 -5.75 3.39
C LYS A 135 -7.42 -4.41 3.22
N ALA A 136 -7.77 -4.03 1.99
CA ALA A 136 -8.51 -2.79 1.73
C ALA A 136 -9.91 -2.82 2.35
N ILE A 137 -10.63 -3.94 2.27
CA ILE A 137 -11.94 -4.12 2.90
C ILE A 137 -11.81 -3.99 4.42
N LYS A 138 -10.84 -4.69 5.02
CA LYS A 138 -10.61 -4.64 6.47
C LYS A 138 -10.28 -3.23 6.95
N GLU A 139 -9.43 -2.50 6.24
CA GLU A 139 -9.10 -1.11 6.60
C GLU A 139 -10.33 -0.19 6.53
N LEU A 140 -11.19 -0.39 5.53
CA LEU A 140 -12.46 0.33 5.41
C LEU A 140 -13.40 0.03 6.59
N GLU A 141 -13.55 -1.24 6.94
CA GLU A 141 -14.35 -1.68 8.09
C GLU A 141 -13.82 -1.11 9.41
N GLU A 142 -12.51 -1.14 9.62
CA GLU A 142 -11.85 -0.54 10.78
C GLU A 142 -12.04 0.97 10.84
N TRP A 143 -12.07 1.65 9.68
CA TRP A 143 -12.38 3.08 9.62
C TRP A 143 -13.81 3.37 10.06
N TYR A 144 -14.79 2.61 9.55
CA TYR A 144 -16.20 2.77 9.95
C TYR A 144 -16.40 2.45 11.44
N ALA A 145 -15.76 1.41 11.96
CA ALA A 145 -15.82 1.06 13.37
C ALA A 145 -15.28 2.21 14.25
N ARG A 146 -14.12 2.77 13.90
CA ARG A 146 -13.54 3.93 14.62
C ARG A 146 -14.44 5.17 14.54
N GLN A 147 -15.08 5.42 13.40
CA GLN A 147 -16.01 6.53 13.25
C GLN A 147 -17.26 6.35 14.13
N ASP A 148 -17.87 5.17 14.12
CA ASP A 148 -19.03 4.89 14.97
C ASP A 148 -18.64 4.99 16.46
N GLU A 149 -17.52 4.38 16.87
CA GLU A 149 -17.04 4.48 18.26
C GLU A 149 -16.88 5.95 18.69
N LYS A 150 -16.23 6.78 17.84
CA LYS A 150 -16.09 8.21 18.10
C LYS A 150 -17.44 8.90 18.24
N LEU A 151 -18.38 8.61 17.34
CA LEU A 151 -19.72 9.16 17.37
C LEU A 151 -20.48 8.75 18.65
N GLN A 152 -20.43 7.47 19.01
CA GLN A 152 -21.07 6.96 20.23
C GLN A 152 -20.45 7.58 21.48
N LYS A 153 -19.13 7.73 21.53
CA LYS A 153 -18.43 8.40 22.63
C LYS A 153 -18.85 9.87 22.75
N THR A 154 -18.95 10.60 21.63
CA THR A 154 -19.45 11.99 21.64
C THR A 154 -20.90 12.05 22.11
N LYS A 155 -21.78 11.18 21.61
CA LYS A 155 -23.18 11.11 22.07
C LYS A 155 -23.27 10.79 23.56
N ALA A 156 -22.49 9.84 24.06
CA ALA A 156 -22.45 9.48 25.46
C ALA A 156 -21.93 10.64 26.33
N SER A 157 -20.86 11.32 25.91
CA SER A 157 -20.33 12.50 26.59
C SER A 157 -21.36 13.63 26.65
N ASN A 158 -22.08 13.88 25.56
CA ASN A 158 -23.13 14.91 25.54
C ASN A 158 -24.30 14.54 26.45
N ARG A 159 -24.74 13.28 26.47
CA ARG A 159 -25.78 12.82 27.40
C ARG A 159 -25.34 12.94 28.86
N ALA A 160 -24.11 12.56 29.18
CA ALA A 160 -23.58 12.69 30.53
C ALA A 160 -23.42 14.15 30.96
N ALA A 161 -23.01 15.03 30.05
CA ALA A 161 -22.93 16.47 30.31
C ALA A 161 -24.31 17.08 30.54
N GLU A 162 -25.32 16.68 29.75
CA GLU A 162 -26.71 17.12 29.94
C GLU A 162 -27.28 16.61 31.26
N GLU A 163 -27.08 15.32 31.59
CA GLU A 163 -27.52 14.75 32.86
C GLU A 163 -26.87 15.46 34.05
N ALA A 164 -25.57 15.75 33.98
CA ALA A 164 -24.87 16.54 34.99
C ALA A 164 -25.41 17.97 35.09
N PHE A 165 -25.72 18.61 33.95
CA PHE A 165 -26.30 19.95 33.91
C PHE A 165 -27.71 19.97 34.53
N VAL A 166 -28.55 18.98 34.22
CA VAL A 166 -29.89 18.83 34.81
C VAL A 166 -29.80 18.56 36.30
N ASN A 167 -28.91 17.66 36.75
CA ASN A 167 -28.72 17.38 38.17
C ASN A 167 -28.26 18.64 38.94
N ASP A 168 -27.30 19.41 38.41
CA ASP A 168 -26.86 20.68 39.01
C ASP A 168 -28.00 21.72 39.06
N ALA A 169 -28.92 21.67 38.08
CA ALA A 169 -30.11 22.51 38.07
C ALA A 169 -31.20 22.04 39.06
N GLU A 170 -31.29 20.74 39.35
CA GLU A 170 -32.26 20.14 40.29
C GLU A 170 -31.78 20.19 41.76
N ASP A 171 -30.47 20.26 42.02
CA ASP A 171 -29.85 20.42 43.35
C ASP A 171 -30.07 21.82 43.95
N ILE A 172 -31.34 22.24 44.06
CA ILE A 172 -31.75 23.50 44.66
C ILE A 172 -32.06 23.28 46.14
N PHE A 173 -31.04 23.50 46.97
CA PHE A 173 -31.18 23.55 48.42
C PHE A 173 -31.35 25.00 48.92
N PRO A 174 -32.20 25.24 49.93
CA PRO A 174 -32.31 26.56 50.54
C PRO A 174 -30.95 26.97 51.14
N GLY A 175 -30.40 28.12 50.73
CA GLY A 175 -29.09 28.60 51.14
C GLY A 175 -28.04 28.66 50.01
N THR A 176 -28.25 27.98 48.88
CA THR A 176 -27.32 27.96 47.73
C THR A 176 -27.62 29.01 46.66
N GLU A 177 -28.62 29.89 46.87
CA GLU A 177 -29.10 30.80 45.84
C GLU A 177 -28.03 31.77 45.33
N TRP A 178 -27.22 32.34 46.24
CA TRP A 178 -26.15 33.26 45.87
C TRP A 178 -24.94 32.56 45.25
N GLU A 179 -24.70 31.29 45.60
CA GLU A 179 -23.69 30.46 44.95
C GLU A 179 -24.03 30.20 43.48
N ARG A 180 -25.31 29.86 43.19
CA ARG A 180 -25.80 29.70 41.83
C ARG A 180 -25.76 30.99 41.01
N VAL A 181 -26.18 32.12 41.59
CA VAL A 181 -26.08 33.43 40.94
C VAL A 181 -24.63 33.78 40.60
N ALA A 182 -23.71 33.51 41.53
CA ALA A 182 -22.29 33.74 41.30
C ALA A 182 -21.70 32.82 40.22
N GLN A 183 -22.14 31.57 40.12
CA GLN A 183 -21.69 30.62 39.09
C GLN A 183 -22.06 31.06 37.67
N LEU A 184 -23.19 31.74 37.51
CA LEU A 184 -23.64 32.35 36.25
C LEU A 184 -22.95 33.68 35.93
N CYS A 185 -22.29 34.30 36.91
CA CYS A 185 -21.63 35.59 36.75
C CYS A 185 -20.16 35.40 36.36
N ASP A 186 -19.76 36.03 35.24
CA ASP A 186 -18.35 36.07 34.86
C ASP A 186 -17.58 37.15 35.64
N PHE A 187 -16.83 36.68 36.65
CA PHE A 187 -15.96 37.53 37.47
C PHE A 187 -14.59 37.80 36.85
N ASN A 188 -14.30 37.30 35.64
CA ASN A 188 -13.05 37.60 34.98
C ASN A 188 -12.97 39.12 34.69
N PRO A 189 -11.96 39.83 35.24
CA PRO A 189 -11.82 41.26 34.99
C PRO A 189 -11.55 41.58 33.51
N LYS A 190 -11.04 40.62 32.73
CA LYS A 190 -10.69 40.79 31.31
C LYS A 190 -11.82 40.48 30.33
N SER A 191 -12.90 39.84 30.78
CA SER A 191 -14.01 39.46 29.89
C SER A 191 -15.03 40.59 29.68
N SER A 192 -15.01 41.62 30.54
CA SER A 192 -15.92 42.77 30.41
C SER A 192 -15.49 43.67 29.26
N LYS A 193 -16.19 43.57 28.13
CA LYS A 193 -16.05 44.49 26.98
C LYS A 193 -16.79 45.81 27.17
N GLN A 194 -17.46 46.01 28.30
CA GLN A 194 -18.32 47.17 28.54
C GLN A 194 -17.59 48.26 29.34
N ALA A 195 -17.82 49.52 28.97
CA ALA A 195 -17.20 50.69 29.60
C ALA A 195 -17.75 51.03 31.01
N LYS A 196 -18.77 50.31 31.48
CA LYS A 196 -19.36 50.52 32.80
C LYS A 196 -18.55 49.80 33.86
N ASP A 197 -18.21 50.50 34.93
CA ASP A 197 -17.57 49.89 36.09
C ASP A 197 -18.58 49.01 36.85
N VAL A 198 -18.37 47.70 36.82
CA VAL A 198 -19.16 46.70 37.52
C VAL A 198 -18.47 46.19 38.79
N SER A 199 -17.37 46.80 39.22
CA SER A 199 -16.56 46.35 40.36
C SER A 199 -17.35 46.29 41.66
N ARG A 200 -18.22 47.28 41.92
CA ARG A 200 -19.10 47.29 43.10
C ARG A 200 -20.10 46.14 43.07
N MET A 201 -20.73 45.89 41.92
CA MET A 201 -21.68 44.79 41.74
C MET A 201 -20.98 43.43 41.96
N ARG A 202 -19.79 43.26 41.38
CA ARG A 202 -18.97 42.05 41.56
C ARG A 202 -18.62 41.82 43.03
N SER A 203 -18.20 42.86 43.75
CA SER A 203 -17.89 42.79 45.19
C SER A 203 -19.12 42.36 46.02
N VAL A 204 -20.29 42.92 45.74
CA VAL A 204 -21.54 42.56 46.44
C VAL A 204 -21.90 41.08 46.18
N LEU A 205 -21.85 40.62 44.93
CA LEU A 205 -22.16 39.23 44.58
C LEU A 205 -21.19 38.22 45.21
N ILE A 206 -19.90 38.54 45.26
CA ILE A 206 -18.89 37.70 45.92
C ILE A 206 -19.14 37.64 47.43
N SER A 207 -19.45 38.77 48.06
CA SER A 207 -19.77 38.82 49.50
C SER A 207 -20.99 37.96 49.83
N LEU A 208 -22.02 38.01 49.00
CA LEU A 208 -23.25 37.23 49.20
C LEU A 208 -23.04 35.72 48.98
N LYS A 209 -22.08 35.33 48.12
CA LYS A 209 -21.62 33.94 48.00
C LYS A 209 -20.89 33.46 49.25
N GLN A 210 -20.01 34.28 49.82
CA GLN A 210 -19.17 33.90 50.97
C GLN A 210 -19.93 33.94 52.31
N ALA A 211 -20.84 34.90 52.47
CA ALA A 211 -21.66 35.08 53.65
C ALA A 211 -23.12 35.26 53.23
N PRO A 212 -23.87 34.15 53.10
CA PRO A 212 -25.29 34.19 52.78
C PRO A 212 -26.04 34.97 53.86
N LEU A 213 -27.07 35.72 53.45
CA LEU A 213 -27.92 36.43 54.38
C LEU A 213 -28.63 35.41 55.28
N VAL A 214 -28.43 35.52 56.59
CA VAL A 214 -29.19 34.75 57.59
C VAL A 214 -30.66 35.14 57.43
N ARG A 215 -31.51 34.18 57.06
CA ARG A 215 -32.97 34.36 57.00
C ARG A 215 -33.59 34.09 58.36
#